data_AF-A0A9Q1QYA1-F1
#
_entry.id   AF-A0A9Q1QYA1-F1
#
_cell.length_a   1.000
_cell.length_b   1.000
_cell.length_c   1.000
_cell.angle_alpha   90.00
_cell.angle_beta   90.00
_cell.angle_gamma   90.00
#
_symmetry.space_group_name_H-M   'P 1'
#
loop_
_entity.id
_entity.type
_entity.pdbx_description
1 polymer ?
#
loop_
_entity_poly.entity_id
_entity_poly.type
_entity_poly.pdbx_seq_one_letter_code
_entity_poly.pdbx_strand_id
1 'polypeptide(L)'
;MWNEALNKRLGTQNLSLPDVLVEVEKRGSSFAKLLTIPEQDDWVYSDGKSTSCVAFILEMYKEAGLFGELASSIQVTEFTVSLYSLFSTSQLVSRAFAWYVIR
;
A
#
# COMPACT_ATOMS: atom_id res chain seq x y z
N MET A 1 9.90 -0.75 12.34
CA MET A 1 8.96 -0.71 11.21
C MET A 1 8.68 -2.08 10.57
N TRP A 2 9.64 -2.78 9.92
CA TRP A 2 9.30 -4.01 9.15
C TRP A 2 8.65 -5.14 9.97
N ASN A 3 9.14 -5.45 11.18
CA ASN A 3 8.49 -6.40 12.07
C ASN A 3 7.06 -5.97 12.46
N GLU A 4 6.87 -4.68 12.71
CA GLU A 4 5.55 -4.13 13.03
C GLU A 4 4.60 -4.26 11.84
N ALA A 5 5.08 -4.03 10.63
CA ALA A 5 4.32 -4.18 9.39
C ALA A 5 3.92 -5.64 9.12
N LEU A 6 4.80 -6.62 9.44
CA LEU A 6 4.45 -8.04 9.38
C LEU A 6 3.39 -8.42 10.39
N ASN A 7 3.51 -7.90 11.61
CA ASN A 7 2.53 -8.09 12.67
C ASN A 7 1.16 -7.50 12.27
N LYS A 8 1.13 -6.29 11.69
CA LYS A 8 -0.10 -5.69 11.14
C LYS A 8 -0.73 -6.56 10.04
N ARG A 9 0.06 -7.07 9.09
CA ARG A 9 -0.42 -8.01 8.05
C ARG A 9 -1.02 -9.30 8.63
N LEU A 10 -0.46 -9.79 9.74
CA LEU A 10 -0.98 -10.96 10.47
C LEU A 10 -2.11 -10.65 11.46
N GLY A 11 -2.40 -9.37 11.76
CA GLY A 11 -3.28 -9.00 12.86
C GLY A 11 -2.73 -9.41 14.24
N THR A 12 -1.41 -9.50 14.38
CA THR A 12 -0.71 -9.79 15.65
C THR A 12 0.02 -8.54 16.15
N GLN A 13 0.60 -8.61 17.35
CA GLN A 13 1.41 -7.53 17.91
C GLN A 13 2.66 -8.11 18.55
N ASN A 14 3.79 -7.41 18.41
CA ASN A 14 5.06 -7.70 19.08
C ASN A 14 5.66 -9.10 18.85
N LEU A 15 5.24 -9.83 17.81
CA LEU A 15 5.92 -11.07 17.42
C LEU A 15 7.28 -10.75 16.79
N SER A 16 8.29 -11.53 17.15
CA SER A 16 9.58 -11.51 16.45
C SER A 16 9.43 -12.13 15.06
N LEU A 17 10.39 -11.88 14.15
CA LEU A 17 10.35 -12.48 12.82
C LEU A 17 10.24 -14.02 12.87
N PRO A 18 11.05 -14.76 13.66
CA PRO A 18 10.87 -16.20 13.81
C PRO A 18 9.45 -16.61 14.24
N ASP A 19 8.86 -15.88 15.20
CA ASP A 19 7.50 -16.16 15.67
C ASP A 19 6.44 -15.89 14.59
N VAL A 20 6.64 -14.84 13.77
CA VAL A 20 5.81 -14.54 12.60
C VAL A 20 5.84 -15.70 11.61
N LEU A 21 7.02 -16.27 11.31
CA LEU A 21 7.11 -17.41 10.37
C LEU A 21 6.35 -18.62 10.90
N VAL A 22 6.53 -18.94 12.18
CA VAL A 22 5.82 -20.05 12.84
C VAL A 22 4.31 -19.81 12.84
N GLU A 23 3.87 -18.58 13.10
CA GLU A 23 2.45 -18.22 13.10
C GLU A 23 1.81 -18.30 11.71
N VAL A 24 2.54 -17.88 10.67
CA VAL A 24 2.10 -18.02 9.27
C VAL A 24 1.87 -19.49 8.91
N GLU A 25 2.81 -20.36 9.29
CA GLU A 25 2.73 -21.80 9.05
C GLU A 25 1.58 -22.44 9.84
N LYS A 26 1.39 -22.06 11.12
CA LYS A 26 0.25 -22.50 11.93
C LYS A 26 -1.10 -22.16 11.31
N ARG A 27 -1.20 -21.04 10.60
CA ARG A 27 -2.40 -20.60 9.88
C ARG A 27 -2.57 -21.24 8.50
N GLY A 28 -1.69 -22.18 8.13
CA GLY A 28 -1.73 -22.87 6.83
C GLY A 28 -1.45 -21.95 5.64
N SER A 29 -0.77 -20.82 5.87
CA SER A 29 -0.38 -19.87 4.83
C SER A 29 1.13 -19.93 4.58
N SER A 30 1.61 -19.25 3.54
CA SER A 30 3.04 -19.13 3.26
C SER A 30 3.52 -17.72 3.56
N PHE A 31 4.81 -17.59 3.91
CA PHE A 31 5.41 -16.26 4.15
C PHE A 31 5.33 -15.38 2.89
N ALA A 32 5.49 -15.98 1.71
CA ALA A 32 5.29 -15.29 0.44
C ALA A 32 3.86 -14.72 0.31
N LYS A 33 2.83 -15.49 0.69
CA LYS A 33 1.44 -15.03 0.67
C LYS A 33 1.21 -13.90 1.68
N LEU A 34 1.84 -13.94 2.85
CA LEU A 34 1.78 -12.82 3.80
C LEU A 34 2.30 -11.52 3.17
N LEU A 35 3.41 -11.58 2.43
CA LEU A 35 4.00 -10.42 1.75
C LEU A 35 3.17 -9.92 0.56
N THR A 36 2.15 -10.65 0.10
CA THR A 36 1.21 -10.15 -0.93
C THR A 36 0.12 -9.24 -0.37
N ILE A 37 -0.01 -9.15 0.96
CA ILE A 37 -0.97 -8.25 1.60
C ILE A 37 -0.38 -6.84 1.57
N PRO A 38 -0.99 -5.89 0.84
CA PRO A 38 -0.51 -4.54 0.80
C PRO A 38 -0.71 -3.85 2.15
N GLU A 39 0.21 -2.96 2.48
CA GLU A 39 0.06 -1.98 3.54
C GLU A 39 -1.18 -1.14 3.29
N GLN A 40 -1.95 -0.90 4.35
CA GLN A 40 -3.19 -0.13 4.26
C GLN A 40 -2.91 1.34 4.59
N ASP A 41 -3.60 2.25 3.91
CA ASP A 41 -3.39 3.70 4.04
C ASP A 41 -3.68 4.25 5.45
N ASP A 42 -4.47 3.52 6.23
CA ASP A 42 -4.87 3.85 7.60
C ASP A 42 -3.89 3.31 8.67
N TRP A 43 -2.88 2.52 8.29
CA TRP A 43 -1.92 1.99 9.25
C TRP A 43 -1.04 3.10 9.84
N VAL A 44 -1.01 3.15 11.17
CA VAL A 44 -0.11 4.01 11.95
C VAL A 44 0.85 3.14 12.72
N TYR A 45 2.15 3.41 12.60
CA TYR A 45 3.21 2.72 13.30
C TYR A 45 3.56 3.41 14.62
N SER A 46 4.39 2.75 15.42
CA SER A 46 4.92 3.30 16.68
C SER A 46 5.65 4.64 16.52
N ASP A 47 6.24 4.91 15.36
CA ASP A 47 6.91 6.17 15.00
C ASP A 47 6.03 7.12 14.15
N GLY A 48 4.76 6.80 13.97
CA GLY A 48 3.78 7.60 13.23
C GLY A 48 3.40 6.99 11.88
N LYS A 49 2.95 7.84 10.94
CA LYS A 49 2.67 7.39 9.57
C LYS A 49 3.97 7.27 8.79
N SER A 50 4.13 6.16 8.08
CA SER A 50 5.29 5.90 7.22
C SER A 50 4.84 5.94 5.76
N THR A 51 5.30 6.93 4.99
CA THR A 51 4.99 7.07 3.57
C THR A 51 6.23 7.46 2.78
N SER A 52 6.40 6.87 1.58
CA SER A 52 7.46 7.28 0.66
C SER A 52 7.06 8.55 -0.09
N CYS A 53 8.03 9.31 -0.64
CA CYS A 53 7.72 10.54 -1.37
C CYS A 53 6.73 10.33 -2.54
N VAL A 54 6.84 9.19 -3.23
CA VAL A 54 5.94 8.84 -4.35
C VAL A 54 4.56 8.46 -3.84
N ALA A 55 4.47 7.66 -2.76
CA ALA A 55 3.22 7.31 -2.12
C ALA A 55 2.50 8.56 -1.60
N PHE A 56 3.23 9.50 -1.00
CA PHE A 56 2.66 10.76 -0.51
C PHE A 56 1.97 11.58 -1.60
N ILE A 57 2.59 11.74 -2.78
CA ILE A 57 1.99 12.46 -3.91
C ILE A 57 0.74 11.73 -4.43
N LEU A 58 0.79 10.40 -4.49
CA LEU A 58 -0.35 9.60 -4.91
C LEU A 58 -1.51 9.67 -3.90
N GLU A 59 -1.22 9.78 -2.60
CA GLU A 59 -2.22 9.94 -1.54
C GLU A 59 -2.92 11.29 -1.70
N MET A 60 -2.16 12.36 -1.99
CA MET A 60 -2.75 13.67 -2.34
C MET A 60 -3.67 13.60 -3.56
N TYR A 61 -3.29 12.88 -4.61
CA TYR A 61 -4.16 12.69 -5.77
C TYR A 61 -5.40 11.85 -5.47
N LYS A 62 -5.27 10.87 -4.56
CA LYS A 62 -6.38 10.07 -4.09
C LYS A 62 -7.40 10.91 -3.34
N GLU A 63 -6.94 11.73 -2.40
CA GLU A 63 -7.80 12.67 -1.66
C GLU A 63 -8.38 13.77 -2.55
N ALA A 64 -7.67 14.18 -3.61
CA ALA A 64 -8.18 15.10 -4.62
C ALA A 64 -9.25 14.47 -5.55
N GLY A 65 -9.55 13.18 -5.40
CA GLY A 65 -10.57 12.47 -6.16
C GLY A 65 -10.11 12.02 -7.56
N LEU A 66 -8.81 12.03 -7.87
CA LEU A 66 -8.28 11.67 -9.19
C LEU A 66 -8.70 10.25 -9.62
N PHE A 67 -8.76 9.32 -8.65
CA PHE A 67 -9.09 7.92 -8.90
C PHE A 67 -10.61 7.64 -8.92
N GLY A 68 -11.47 8.60 -8.53
CA GLY A 68 -12.91 8.41 -8.49
C GLY A 68 -13.33 7.17 -7.70
N GLU A 69 -14.18 6.33 -8.30
CA GLU A 69 -14.65 5.07 -7.69
C GLU A 69 -13.52 4.08 -7.36
N LEU A 70 -12.40 4.14 -8.09
CA LEU A 70 -11.24 3.28 -7.86
C LEU A 70 -10.46 3.64 -6.59
N ALA A 71 -10.67 4.83 -6.02
CA ALA A 71 -9.99 5.27 -4.80
C ALA A 71 -10.18 4.28 -3.64
N SER A 72 -11.36 3.65 -3.56
CA SER A 72 -11.68 2.65 -2.53
C SER A 72 -10.91 1.33 -2.68
N SER A 73 -10.42 1.02 -3.87
CA SER A 73 -9.81 -0.27 -4.22
C SER A 73 -8.27 -0.23 -4.28
N ILE A 74 -7.67 0.95 -4.15
CA ILE A 74 -6.23 1.15 -4.18
C ILE A 74 -5.71 1.47 -2.78
N GLN A 75 -4.60 0.85 -2.40
CA GLN A 75 -3.80 1.27 -1.24
C GLN A 75 -2.53 1.93 -1.79
N VAL A 76 -2.30 3.17 -1.39
CA VAL A 76 -1.23 4.02 -1.94
C VAL A 76 0.04 3.93 -1.09
N THR A 77 -0.09 3.61 0.20
CA THR A 77 1.03 3.56 1.15
C THR A 77 2.10 2.53 0.78
N GLU A 78 1.75 1.41 0.14
CA GLU A 78 2.71 0.45 -0.39
C GLU A 78 2.71 0.38 -1.92
N PHE A 79 3.85 0.78 -2.49
CA PHE A 79 4.09 0.71 -3.93
C PHE A 79 4.32 -0.75 -4.36
N THR A 80 3.24 -1.49 -4.59
CA THR A 80 3.35 -2.80 -5.23
C THR A 80 3.67 -2.59 -6.71
N VAL A 81 4.74 -3.19 -7.23
CA VAL A 81 5.24 -3.01 -8.62
C VAL A 81 4.16 -3.20 -9.70
N SER A 82 3.05 -3.89 -9.40
CA SER A 82 1.88 -3.99 -10.28
C SER A 82 1.13 -2.66 -10.51
N LEU A 83 1.32 -1.63 -9.67
CA LEU A 83 0.83 -0.28 -9.94
C LEU A 83 1.70 0.46 -10.95
N TYR A 84 2.98 0.08 -11.10
CA TYR A 84 3.87 0.67 -12.10
C TYR A 84 3.39 0.35 -13.52
N SER A 85 2.88 -0.87 -13.76
CA SER A 85 2.29 -1.21 -15.06
C SER A 85 1.01 -0.42 -15.32
N LEU A 86 0.12 -0.24 -14.34
CA LEU A 86 -1.08 0.61 -14.47
C LEU A 86 -0.72 2.08 -14.74
N PHE A 87 0.28 2.63 -14.03
CA PHE A 87 0.72 4.00 -14.20
C PHE A 87 1.47 4.21 -15.54
N SER A 88 2.21 3.19 -15.99
CA SER A 88 2.97 3.19 -17.25
C SER A 88 2.10 2.91 -18.49
N THR A 89 1.04 2.09 -18.34
CA THR A 89 0.27 1.58 -19.50
C THR A 89 -1.17 2.06 -19.60
N SER A 90 -1.73 2.76 -18.60
CA SER A 90 -3.12 3.21 -18.67
C SER A 90 -3.36 4.62 -18.11
N GLN A 91 -3.66 5.56 -19.01
CA GLN A 91 -4.70 6.61 -18.88
C GLN A 91 -4.65 7.66 -17.74
N LEU A 92 -3.95 7.44 -16.62
CA LEU A 92 -3.95 8.34 -15.47
C LEU A 92 -3.08 9.57 -15.69
N VAL A 93 -1.90 9.43 -16.31
CA VAL A 93 -1.05 10.57 -16.70
C VAL A 93 -1.76 11.43 -17.76
N SER A 94 -2.41 10.82 -18.75
CA SER A 94 -3.11 11.56 -19.80
C SER A 94 -4.34 12.33 -19.28
N ARG A 95 -5.08 11.79 -18.31
CA ARG A 95 -6.23 12.49 -17.71
C ARG A 95 -5.82 13.59 -16.72
N ALA A 96 -4.73 13.38 -15.96
CA ALA A 96 -4.15 14.42 -15.11
C ALA A 96 -3.58 15.59 -15.96
N PHE A 97 -2.92 15.29 -17.08
CA PHE A 97 -2.45 16.32 -18.02
C PHE A 97 -3.60 17.03 -18.73
N ALA A 98 -4.67 16.32 -19.14
CA ALA A 98 -5.81 16.94 -19.79
C ALA A 98 -6.56 17.94 -18.87
N TRP A 99 -6.60 17.69 -17.57
CA TRP A 99 -7.21 18.64 -16.62
C TRP A 99 -6.32 19.86 -16.34
N TYR A 100 -4.99 19.71 -16.37
CA TYR A 100 -4.06 20.83 -16.17
C TYR A 100 -3.89 21.72 -17.42
N VAL A 101 -4.21 21.20 -18.62
CA VAL A 101 -4.08 21.94 -19.90
C VAL A 101 -5.40 22.62 -20.33
N ILE A 102 -6.54 22.31 -19.71
CA ILE A 102 -7.85 22.94 -20.00
C ILE A 102 -8.29 23.89 -18.86
N ARG A 103 -7.34 24.55 -18.20
CA ARG A 103 -7.65 25.69 -17.33
C ARG A 103 -6.69 26.84 -17.56
#